data_AF-A0A849Z268-F1
#
_entry.id   AF-A0A849Z268-F1
#
_cell.length_a   1.000
_cell.length_b   1.000
_cell.length_c   1.000
_cell.angle_alpha   90.00
_cell.angle_beta   90.00
_cell.angle_gamma   90.00
#
_symmetry.space_group_name_H-M   'P 1'
#
loop_
_entity.id
_entity.type
_entity.pdbx_description
1 polymer ?
#
loop_
_entity_poly.entity_id
_entity_poly.type
_entity_poly.pdbx_seq_one_letter_code
_entity_poly.pdbx_strand_id
1 'polypeptide(L)'
;MTAYPFFALFAAEGFARAARRATLALERRREPMMRMVVPAVLALAVLSSSIYQALHAHPWGLGAYGPIVGGAPGAASLGLNRSFWGYTTGAVVDYLNREVPNRGKVYIHDTAWPSWQMLLDDGRLRKDIRGVGSAAEADFAVYHHEMHMQGEEYQAWVAFGTVAPDIVRGLDGVPVVMVYRRRGVSKL
;
A
#
# COMPACT_ATOMS: atom_id res chain seq x y z
N MET A 1 -11.47 -15.83 5.74
CA MET A 1 -12.30 -14.70 6.21
C MET A 1 -13.58 -15.15 6.96
N THR A 2 -13.55 -16.23 7.74
CA THR A 2 -14.78 -16.75 8.39
C THR A 2 -15.09 -16.14 9.76
N ALA A 3 -14.12 -15.51 10.43
CA ALA A 3 -14.28 -14.98 11.79
C ALA A 3 -14.75 -13.51 11.86
N TYR A 4 -14.52 -12.72 10.80
CA TYR A 4 -14.80 -11.28 10.79
C TYR A 4 -16.27 -10.90 11.09
N PRO A 5 -17.29 -11.63 10.58
CA PRO A 5 -18.67 -11.34 10.94
C PRO A 5 -18.94 -11.45 12.45
N PHE A 6 -18.35 -12.44 13.13
CA PHE A 6 -18.51 -12.61 14.57
C PHE A 6 -17.83 -11.48 15.36
N PHE A 7 -16.63 -11.07 14.96
CA PHE A 7 -15.97 -9.91 15.57
C PHE A 7 -16.77 -8.63 15.40
N ALA A 8 -17.37 -8.40 14.22
CA ALA A 8 -18.24 -7.25 13.99
C ALA A 8 -19.47 -7.26 14.91
N LEU A 9 -20.12 -8.42 15.07
CA LEU A 9 -21.26 -8.57 15.99
C LEU A 9 -20.86 -8.31 17.45
N PHE A 10 -19.74 -8.88 17.91
CA PHE A 10 -19.27 -8.64 19.28
C PHE A 10 -18.83 -7.19 19.51
N ALA A 11 -18.16 -6.58 18.54
CA ALA A 11 -17.80 -5.16 18.60
C ALA A 11 -19.04 -4.26 18.64
N ALA A 12 -20.05 -4.55 17.83
CA ALA A 12 -21.32 -3.82 17.81
C ALA A 12 -22.07 -3.93 19.15
N GLU A 13 -22.17 -5.14 19.72
CA GLU A 13 -22.80 -5.33 21.03
C GLU A 13 -22.02 -4.65 22.15
N GLY A 14 -20.68 -4.73 22.13
CA GLY A 14 -19.82 -4.02 23.07
C GLY A 14 -20.00 -2.51 22.99
N PHE A 15 -20.01 -1.96 21.77
CA PHE A 15 -20.28 -0.55 21.51
C PHE A 15 -21.67 -0.13 22.01
N ALA A 16 -22.73 -0.89 21.69
CA ALA A 16 -24.09 -0.60 22.11
C ALA A 16 -24.22 -0.58 23.64
N ARG A 17 -23.58 -1.52 24.35
CA ARG A 17 -23.53 -1.53 25.81
C ARG A 17 -22.79 -0.33 26.38
N ALA A 18 -21.63 0.00 25.83
CA ALA A 18 -20.82 1.14 26.26
C ALA A 18 -21.58 2.47 26.06
N ALA A 19 -22.18 2.66 24.88
CA ALA A 19 -22.98 3.83 24.57
C ALA A 19 -24.19 3.97 25.49
N ARG A 20 -24.98 2.89 25.72
CA ARG A 20 -26.11 2.93 26.66
C ARG A 20 -25.67 3.33 28.07
N ARG A 21 -24.59 2.73 28.59
CA ARG A 21 -24.09 3.04 29.94
C ARG A 21 -23.55 4.47 30.05
N ALA A 22 -22.81 4.93 29.05
CA ALA A 22 -22.28 6.29 29.00
C ALA A 22 -23.41 7.33 28.94
N THR A 23 -24.42 7.09 28.09
CA THR A 23 -25.60 7.96 28.01
C THR A 23 -26.31 8.04 29.36
N LEU A 24 -26.60 6.91 30.01
CA LEU A 24 -27.24 6.90 31.33
C LEU A 24 -26.43 7.62 32.42
N ALA A 25 -25.10 7.47 32.40
CA ALA A 25 -24.23 8.15 33.36
C ALA A 25 -24.22 9.67 33.16
N LEU A 26 -24.35 10.15 31.92
CA LEU A 26 -24.35 11.57 31.54
C LEU A 26 -25.76 12.19 31.56
N GLU A 27 -26.82 11.39 31.45
CA GLU A 27 -28.24 11.79 31.49
C GLU A 27 -28.70 12.36 32.84
N ARG A 28 -27.82 12.43 33.86
CA ARG A 28 -28.08 13.20 35.10
C ARG A 28 -28.50 14.65 34.84
N ARG A 29 -28.27 15.18 33.63
CA ARG A 29 -28.66 16.53 33.19
C ARG A 29 -29.95 16.65 32.37
N ARG A 30 -30.74 15.58 32.16
CA ARG A 30 -32.05 15.60 31.45
C ARG A 30 -32.05 16.19 30.02
N GLU A 31 -30.92 16.19 29.32
CA GLU A 31 -30.84 16.73 27.96
C GLU A 31 -31.11 15.64 26.90
N PRO A 32 -32.23 15.71 26.15
CA PRO A 32 -32.58 14.68 25.15
C PRO A 32 -31.53 14.55 24.03
N MET A 33 -30.77 15.62 23.78
CA MET A 33 -29.65 15.64 22.82
C MET A 33 -28.53 14.65 23.19
N MET A 34 -28.35 14.31 24.47
CA MET A 34 -27.29 13.39 24.91
C MET A 34 -27.46 11.97 24.38
N ARG A 35 -28.70 11.56 24.06
CA ARG A 35 -28.98 10.26 23.43
C ARG A 35 -28.40 10.12 22.03
N MET A 36 -28.15 11.24 21.36
CA MET A 36 -27.54 11.27 20.02
C MET A 36 -26.05 11.59 20.08
N VAL A 37 -25.66 12.56 20.92
CA VAL A 37 -24.27 13.03 21.00
C VAL A 37 -23.34 11.97 21.58
N VAL A 38 -23.74 11.28 22.66
CA VAL A 38 -22.86 10.33 23.34
C VAL A 38 -22.48 9.15 22.44
N PRO A 39 -23.42 8.45 21.76
CA PRO A 39 -23.06 7.41 20.80
C PRO A 39 -22.20 7.93 19.65
N ALA A 40 -22.50 9.13 19.12
CA ALA A 40 -21.73 9.70 18.01
C ALA A 40 -20.26 9.98 18.40
N VAL A 41 -20.04 10.57 19.57
CA VAL A 41 -18.68 10.83 20.09
C VAL A 41 -17.95 9.54 20.37
N LEU A 42 -18.62 8.54 20.96
CA LEU A 42 -18.02 7.22 21.18
C LEU A 42 -17.68 6.52 19.86
N ALA A 43 -18.55 6.61 18.85
CA ALA A 43 -18.29 6.04 17.53
C ALA A 43 -17.06 6.70 16.91
N LEU A 44 -16.98 8.03 16.97
CA LEU A 44 -15.81 8.77 16.49
C LEU A 44 -14.54 8.36 17.24
N ALA A 45 -14.60 8.23 18.57
CA ALA A 45 -13.46 7.81 19.38
C ALA A 45 -12.93 6.43 18.97
N VAL A 46 -13.82 5.45 18.77
CA VAL A 46 -13.45 4.08 18.41
C VAL A 46 -12.99 3.97 16.94
N LEU A 47 -13.61 4.73 16.02
CA LEU A 47 -13.31 4.62 14.59
C LEU A 47 -12.14 5.50 14.14
N SER A 48 -11.83 6.59 14.87
CA SER A 48 -10.80 7.56 14.49
C SER A 48 -9.44 6.91 14.20
N SER A 49 -8.97 6.03 15.08
CA SER A 49 -7.70 5.33 14.89
C SER A 49 -7.71 4.44 13.65
N SER A 50 -8.79 3.70 13.41
CA SER A 50 -8.87 2.79 12.25
C SER A 50 -8.95 3.57 10.93
N ILE A 51 -9.71 4.67 10.92
CA ILE A 51 -9.80 5.58 9.77
C ILE A 51 -8.44 6.19 9.49
N TYR A 52 -7.78 6.72 10.52
CA TYR A 52 -6.43 7.30 10.39
C TYR A 52 -5.45 6.28 9.81
N GLN A 53 -5.39 5.07 10.38
CA GLN A 53 -4.47 4.03 9.91
C GLN A 53 -4.76 3.60 8.47
N ALA A 54 -6.03 3.48 8.07
CA ALA A 54 -6.39 3.14 6.69
C ALA A 54 -5.98 4.23 5.69
N LEU A 55 -6.21 5.50 6.06
CA LEU A 55 -5.85 6.65 5.21
C LEU A 55 -4.32 6.82 5.12
N HIS A 56 -3.63 6.75 6.25
CA HIS A 56 -2.18 6.87 6.34
C HIS A 56 -1.46 5.75 5.57
N ALA A 57 -1.98 4.53 5.69
CA ALA A 57 -1.43 3.38 5.01
C ALA A 57 -1.71 3.36 3.51
N HIS A 58 -2.68 4.09 2.97
CA HIS A 58 -3.02 3.99 1.55
C HIS A 58 -1.95 4.66 0.65
N PRO A 59 -1.50 4.03 -0.45
CA PRO A 59 -1.89 2.71 -0.99
C PRO A 59 -1.05 1.53 -0.46
N TRP A 60 -0.16 1.76 0.49
CA TRP A 60 0.81 0.84 1.12
C TRP A 60 0.25 -0.14 2.17
N GLY A 61 -0.96 -0.65 1.98
CA GLY A 61 -1.67 -1.41 3.01
C GLY A 61 -0.91 -2.62 3.58
N LEU A 62 -0.13 -3.34 2.77
CA LEU A 62 0.66 -4.50 3.23
C LEU A 62 2.02 -4.12 3.83
N GLY A 63 2.44 -2.86 3.71
CA GLY A 63 3.63 -2.31 4.36
C GLY A 63 3.32 -1.55 5.65
N ALA A 64 2.04 -1.46 6.02
CA ALA A 64 1.60 -0.71 7.19
C ALA A 64 1.73 -1.53 8.46
N TYR A 65 2.45 -0.97 9.42
CA TYR A 65 2.65 -1.57 10.74
C TYR A 65 2.08 -0.68 11.84
N GLY A 66 1.64 -1.32 12.93
CA GLY A 66 1.05 -0.62 14.07
C GLY A 66 2.05 0.26 14.83
N PRO A 67 1.59 1.25 15.60
CA PRO A 67 2.47 2.13 16.38
C PRO A 67 3.35 1.38 17.40
N ILE A 68 2.90 0.22 17.89
CA ILE A 68 3.64 -0.58 18.88
C ILE A 68 4.99 -1.10 18.35
N VAL A 69 5.13 -1.27 17.03
CA VAL A 69 6.40 -1.64 16.39
C VAL A 69 7.09 -0.43 15.75
N GLY A 70 6.63 0.79 16.04
CA GLY A 70 7.19 2.04 15.49
C GLY A 70 6.75 2.35 14.06
N GLY A 71 5.61 1.81 13.61
CA GLY A 71 5.12 2.01 12.24
C GLY A 71 6.01 1.32 11.19
N ALA A 72 5.90 1.74 9.94
CA ALA A 72 6.73 1.19 8.86
C ALA A 72 8.25 1.34 9.13
N PRO A 73 8.76 2.48 9.65
CA PRO A 73 10.20 2.63 9.92
C PRO A 73 10.72 1.70 11.01
N GLY A 74 9.94 1.53 12.09
CA GLY A 74 10.30 0.62 13.16
C GLY A 74 10.28 -0.84 12.70
N ALA A 75 9.28 -1.24 11.92
CA ALA A 75 9.24 -2.55 11.28
C ALA A 75 10.44 -2.80 10.36
N ALA A 76 10.82 -1.81 9.55
CA ALA A 76 12.00 -1.89 8.68
C ALA A 76 13.31 -2.03 9.49
N SER A 77 13.42 -1.32 10.63
CA SER A 77 14.58 -1.40 11.52
C SER A 77 14.66 -2.76 12.23
N LEU A 78 13.52 -3.40 12.49
CA LEU A 78 13.42 -4.76 13.03
C LEU A 78 13.62 -5.85 11.99
N GLY A 79 13.83 -5.51 10.71
CA GLY A 79 14.00 -6.48 9.63
C GLY A 79 12.71 -7.18 9.19
N LEU A 80 11.55 -6.61 9.53
CA LEU A 80 10.27 -7.12 9.04
C LEU A 80 10.09 -6.78 7.55
N ASN A 81 9.24 -7.55 6.86
CA ASN A 81 8.94 -7.31 5.45
C ASN A 81 8.31 -5.92 5.25
N ARG A 82 8.73 -5.21 4.20
CA ARG A 82 8.21 -3.87 3.87
C ARG A 82 6.98 -3.91 2.97
N SER A 83 6.75 -5.06 2.36
CA SER A 83 5.72 -5.31 1.34
C SER A 83 5.50 -6.81 1.23
N PHE A 84 4.52 -7.19 0.43
CA PHE A 84 4.35 -8.55 -0.05
C PHE A 84 3.82 -8.51 -1.48
N TRP A 85 4.57 -9.10 -2.41
CA TRP A 85 4.32 -9.15 -3.83
C TRP A 85 4.22 -7.77 -4.51
N GLY A 86 3.94 -7.79 -5.82
CA GLY A 86 3.87 -6.63 -6.69
C GLY A 86 2.63 -5.75 -6.57
N TYR A 87 1.94 -5.74 -5.42
CA TYR A 87 0.70 -4.96 -5.25
C TYR A 87 0.92 -3.44 -5.37
N THR A 88 2.16 -2.98 -5.19
CA THR A 88 2.51 -1.55 -5.19
C THR A 88 2.82 -0.98 -6.57
N THR A 89 2.66 -1.76 -7.65
CA THR A 89 2.90 -1.27 -9.03
C THR A 89 2.03 -0.06 -9.36
N GLY A 90 0.81 -0.03 -8.82
CA GLY A 90 -0.09 1.13 -8.91
C GLY A 90 0.51 2.46 -8.43
N ALA A 91 1.48 2.44 -7.52
CA ALA A 91 2.13 3.63 -6.97
C ALA A 91 3.21 4.23 -7.89
N VAL A 92 3.60 3.52 -8.95
CA VAL A 92 4.60 3.97 -9.94
C VAL A 92 4.02 4.09 -11.35
N VAL A 93 2.73 3.81 -11.55
CA VAL A 93 2.06 3.89 -12.85
C VAL A 93 2.23 5.27 -13.52
N ASP A 94 2.08 6.37 -12.78
CA ASP A 94 2.25 7.73 -13.33
C ASP A 94 3.66 7.97 -13.86
N TYR A 95 4.67 7.38 -13.20
CA TYR A 95 6.05 7.42 -13.67
C TYR A 95 6.19 6.57 -14.95
N LEU A 96 5.68 5.34 -14.94
CA LEU A 96 5.77 4.46 -16.11
C LEU A 96 5.10 5.07 -17.35
N ASN A 97 3.91 5.64 -17.20
CA ASN A 97 3.19 6.32 -18.29
C ASN A 97 3.93 7.51 -18.87
N ARG A 98 4.73 8.21 -18.06
CA ARG A 98 5.47 9.41 -18.49
C ARG A 98 6.84 9.07 -19.07
N GLU A 99 7.49 8.04 -18.54
CA GLU A 99 8.91 7.78 -18.79
C GLU A 99 9.17 6.61 -19.73
N VAL A 100 8.27 5.62 -19.79
CA VAL A 100 8.43 4.49 -20.70
C VAL A 100 8.22 4.98 -22.13
N PRO A 101 9.16 4.73 -23.07
CA PRO A 101 8.98 5.12 -24.47
C PRO A 101 7.81 4.37 -25.11
N ASN A 102 7.39 4.82 -26.28
CA ASN A 102 6.31 4.15 -27.03
C ASN A 102 6.67 2.67 -27.25
N ARG A 103 5.76 1.77 -26.84
CA ARG A 103 5.90 0.31 -26.93
C ARG A 103 7.07 -0.27 -26.10
N GLY A 104 7.57 0.48 -25.12
CA GLY A 104 8.64 0.06 -24.23
C GLY A 104 8.26 -1.12 -23.34
N LYS A 105 9.28 -1.83 -22.84
CA LYS A 105 9.14 -3.04 -22.03
C LYS A 105 9.46 -2.77 -20.56
N VAL A 106 8.62 -3.29 -19.67
CA VAL A 106 8.75 -3.15 -18.21
C VAL A 106 8.86 -4.55 -17.61
N TYR A 107 9.93 -4.83 -16.87
CA TYR A 107 9.99 -6.01 -16.02
C TYR A 107 9.08 -5.81 -14.81
N ILE A 108 8.11 -6.71 -14.63
CA ILE A 108 7.01 -6.55 -13.68
C ILE A 108 7.19 -7.39 -12.41
N HIS A 109 8.41 -7.44 -11.86
CA HIS A 109 8.79 -8.24 -10.68
C HIS A 109 7.63 -8.42 -9.69
N ASP A 110 7.22 -9.66 -9.43
CA ASP A 110 6.12 -10.03 -8.51
C ASP A 110 4.76 -9.34 -8.69
N THR A 111 4.58 -8.53 -9.72
CA THR A 111 3.27 -8.07 -10.15
C THR A 111 2.62 -9.21 -10.91
N ALA A 112 1.56 -9.77 -10.34
CA ALA A 112 0.82 -10.82 -11.02
C ALA A 112 0.34 -10.33 -12.40
N TRP A 113 0.53 -11.15 -13.43
CA TRP A 113 0.10 -10.82 -14.80
C TRP A 113 -1.36 -10.33 -14.90
N PRO A 114 -2.34 -10.95 -14.21
CA PRO A 114 -3.71 -10.43 -14.20
C PRO A 114 -3.80 -9.02 -13.61
N SER A 115 -3.05 -8.70 -12.56
CA SER A 115 -3.01 -7.36 -11.97
C SER A 115 -2.39 -6.34 -12.92
N TRP A 116 -1.33 -6.71 -13.65
CA TRP A 116 -0.78 -5.88 -14.72
C TRP A 116 -1.80 -5.62 -15.82
N GLN A 117 -2.51 -6.66 -16.27
CA GLN A 117 -3.56 -6.53 -17.28
C GLN A 117 -4.69 -5.61 -16.82
N MET A 118 -5.12 -5.73 -15.55
CA MET A 118 -6.12 -4.82 -14.98
C MET A 118 -5.66 -3.36 -15.00
N LEU A 119 -4.37 -3.07 -14.75
CA LEU A 119 -3.87 -1.69 -14.86
C LEU A 119 -4.01 -1.14 -16.29
N LEU A 120 -3.83 -1.97 -17.32
CA LEU A 120 -4.03 -1.60 -18.72
C LEU A 120 -5.52 -1.44 -19.07
N ASP A 121 -6.36 -2.37 -18.60
CA ASP A 121 -7.80 -2.41 -18.88
C ASP A 121 -8.54 -1.24 -18.21
N ASP A 122 -8.17 -0.92 -16.97
CA ASP A 122 -8.68 0.23 -16.20
C ASP A 122 -8.18 1.58 -16.76
N GLY A 123 -7.30 1.57 -17.78
CA GLY A 123 -6.70 2.77 -18.35
C GLY A 123 -5.73 3.50 -17.41
N ARG A 124 -5.32 2.84 -16.31
CA ARG A 124 -4.31 3.39 -15.39
C ARG A 124 -2.95 3.40 -16.06
N LEU A 125 -2.57 2.33 -16.74
CA LEU A 125 -1.33 2.20 -17.49
C LEU A 125 -1.60 2.35 -18.99
N ARG A 126 -0.71 3.02 -19.75
CA ARG A 126 -0.85 3.15 -21.20
C ARG A 126 -0.84 1.78 -21.87
N LYS A 127 -1.80 1.56 -22.79
CA LYS A 127 -2.01 0.28 -23.50
C LYS A 127 -0.84 -0.20 -24.35
N ASP A 128 0.09 0.68 -24.69
CA ASP A 128 1.26 0.35 -25.50
C ASP A 128 2.41 -0.24 -24.68
N ILE A 129 2.44 -0.03 -23.36
CA ILE A 129 3.50 -0.53 -22.47
C ILE A 129 3.38 -2.05 -22.33
N ARG A 130 4.51 -2.74 -22.49
CA ARG A 130 4.58 -4.21 -22.46
C ARG A 130 5.21 -4.68 -21.17
N GLY A 131 4.47 -5.44 -20.37
CA GLY A 131 5.07 -6.21 -19.28
C GLY A 131 5.96 -7.32 -19.84
N VAL A 132 7.08 -7.62 -19.19
CA VAL A 132 7.94 -8.78 -19.46
C VAL A 132 8.32 -9.47 -18.14
N GLY A 133 8.69 -10.75 -18.22
CA GLY A 133 9.02 -11.59 -17.06
C GLY A 133 10.50 -11.62 -16.68
N SER A 134 11.36 -10.84 -17.34
CA SER A 134 12.79 -10.79 -17.05
C SER A 134 13.34 -9.39 -17.21
N ALA A 135 14.23 -8.99 -16.29
CA ALA A 135 14.97 -7.74 -16.38
C ALA A 135 15.85 -7.67 -17.65
N ALA A 136 16.35 -8.80 -18.16
CA ALA A 136 17.23 -8.82 -19.32
C ALA A 136 16.56 -8.28 -20.60
N GLU A 137 15.25 -8.46 -20.73
CA GLU A 137 14.46 -8.06 -21.91
C GLU A 137 13.82 -6.67 -21.77
N ALA A 138 13.91 -6.06 -20.60
CA ALA A 138 13.17 -4.85 -20.26
C ALA A 138 13.99 -3.57 -20.44
N ASP A 139 13.29 -2.46 -20.69
CA ASP A 139 13.84 -1.10 -20.69
C ASP A 139 13.77 -0.48 -19.28
N PHE A 140 12.74 -0.87 -18.52
CA PHE A 140 12.50 -0.48 -17.13
C PHE A 140 12.23 -1.71 -16.28
N ALA A 141 12.56 -1.67 -14.99
CA ALA A 141 12.24 -2.73 -14.04
C ALA A 141 11.55 -2.12 -12.84
N VAL A 142 10.32 -2.55 -12.58
CA VAL A 142 9.68 -2.30 -11.30
C VAL A 142 10.20 -3.37 -10.35
N TYR A 143 10.72 -2.96 -9.20
CA TYR A 143 11.21 -3.85 -8.16
C TYR A 143 10.47 -3.55 -6.85
N HIS A 144 9.81 -4.57 -6.30
CA HIS A 144 9.17 -4.54 -4.99
C HIS A 144 10.15 -5.05 -3.96
N HIS A 145 10.41 -4.25 -2.92
CA HIS A 145 11.41 -4.61 -1.93
C HIS A 145 10.91 -5.72 -1.01
N GLU A 146 11.52 -6.90 -1.16
CA GLU A 146 11.36 -8.04 -0.27
C GLU A 146 12.72 -8.68 -0.05
N MET A 147 13.06 -8.93 1.22
CA MET A 147 14.41 -9.38 1.59
C MET A 147 14.80 -10.69 0.89
N HIS A 148 13.86 -11.60 0.72
CA HIS A 148 14.08 -12.88 0.05
C HIS A 148 14.15 -12.76 -1.49
N MET A 149 13.74 -11.62 -2.06
CA MET A 149 13.79 -11.33 -3.50
C MET A 149 14.90 -10.34 -3.87
N GLN A 150 15.87 -10.10 -2.99
CA GLN A 150 17.02 -9.20 -3.30
C GLN A 150 17.80 -9.63 -4.55
N GLY A 151 17.79 -10.93 -4.89
CA GLY A 151 18.39 -11.43 -6.13
C GLY A 151 17.83 -10.79 -7.39
N GLU A 152 16.53 -10.43 -7.40
CA GLU A 152 15.87 -9.80 -8.54
C GLU A 152 16.31 -8.35 -8.74
N GLU A 153 16.58 -7.63 -7.64
CA GLU A 153 17.17 -6.29 -7.68
C GLU A 153 18.59 -6.33 -8.27
N TYR A 154 19.40 -7.31 -7.85
CA TYR A 154 20.75 -7.50 -8.38
C TYR A 154 20.73 -7.86 -9.88
N GLN A 155 19.76 -8.67 -10.32
CA GLN A 155 19.58 -8.95 -11.74
C GLN A 155 19.24 -7.68 -12.53
N ALA A 156 18.38 -6.80 -11.99
CA ALA A 156 18.10 -5.51 -12.61
C ALA A 156 19.35 -4.61 -12.66
N TRP A 157 20.17 -4.59 -11.60
CA TRP A 157 21.40 -3.81 -11.59
C TRP A 157 22.40 -4.26 -12.66
N VAL A 158 22.58 -5.57 -12.80
CA VAL A 158 23.45 -6.15 -13.84
C VAL A 158 22.87 -5.86 -15.22
N ALA A 159 21.58 -6.11 -15.44
CA ALA A 159 20.92 -5.92 -16.73
C ALA A 159 20.98 -4.46 -17.20
N PHE A 160 20.84 -3.50 -16.27
CA PHE A 160 20.72 -2.07 -16.61
C PHE A 160 22.01 -1.29 -16.41
N GLY A 161 23.02 -1.90 -15.78
CA GLY A 161 24.31 -1.29 -15.49
C GLY A 161 24.23 -0.18 -14.45
N THR A 162 23.26 -0.21 -13.53
CA THR A 162 23.08 0.83 -12.51
C THR A 162 22.54 0.25 -11.20
N VAL A 163 23.05 0.75 -10.08
CA VAL A 163 22.51 0.48 -8.72
C VAL A 163 21.59 1.59 -8.23
N ALA A 164 21.52 2.71 -8.97
CA ALA A 164 20.68 3.84 -8.61
C ALA A 164 19.29 3.65 -9.23
N PRO A 165 18.22 3.58 -8.42
CA PRO A 165 16.86 3.63 -8.93
C PRO A 165 16.55 5.04 -9.45
N ASP A 166 15.76 5.12 -10.52
CA ASP A 166 15.32 6.41 -11.08
C ASP A 166 14.19 7.01 -10.25
N ILE A 167 13.39 6.17 -9.59
CA ILE A 167 12.38 6.58 -8.63
C ILE A 167 12.24 5.56 -7.50
N VAL A 168 12.00 6.06 -6.29
CA VAL A 168 11.67 5.28 -5.10
C VAL A 168 10.32 5.78 -4.57
N ARG A 169 9.47 4.85 -4.15
CA ARG A 169 8.21 5.13 -3.47
C ARG A 169 8.06 4.20 -2.26
N GLY A 170 7.32 4.67 -1.27
CA GLY A 170 7.03 3.90 -0.07
C GLY A 170 6.32 4.71 1.00
N LEU A 171 6.31 4.17 2.21
CA LEU A 171 5.54 4.65 3.36
C LEU A 171 6.49 5.17 4.44
N ASP A 172 6.27 6.39 4.95
CA ASP A 172 7.03 6.98 6.05
C ASP A 172 8.56 6.97 5.85
N GLY A 173 9.01 7.17 4.60
CA GLY A 173 10.43 7.15 4.23
C GLY A 173 11.04 5.75 4.06
N VAL A 174 10.25 4.68 4.25
CA VAL A 174 10.66 3.30 4.01
C VAL A 174 10.50 2.95 2.53
N PRO A 175 11.57 2.58 1.79
CA PRO A 175 11.46 2.16 0.40
C PRO A 175 10.66 0.86 0.27
N VAL A 176 9.65 0.88 -0.61
CA VAL A 176 8.76 -0.27 -0.87
C VAL A 176 8.80 -0.69 -2.34
N VAL A 177 8.80 0.27 -3.26
CA VAL A 177 8.92 0.00 -4.69
C VAL A 177 9.90 0.96 -5.33
N MET A 178 10.74 0.41 -6.21
CA MET A 178 11.76 1.11 -6.95
C MET A 178 11.53 0.88 -8.44
N VAL A 179 11.85 1.88 -9.27
CA VAL A 179 11.95 1.66 -10.71
C VAL A 179 13.37 1.93 -11.16
N TYR A 180 13.94 0.95 -11.84
CA TYR A 180 15.24 1.06 -12.49
C TYR A 180 15.05 1.30 -13.99
N ARG A 181 15.95 2.08 -14.58
CA ARG A 181 15.97 2.37 -16.02
C ARG A 181 17.26 1.85 -16.62
N ARG A 182 17.15 1.15 -17.75
CA ARG A 182 18.31 0.73 -18.55
C ARG A 182 19.05 1.96 -19.08
N ARG A 183 20.37 1.98 -18.91
CA ARG A 183 21.23 3.01 -19.52
C ARG A 183 21.05 3.04 -21.04
N GLY A 184 20.97 4.24 -21.62
CA GLY A 184 20.81 4.44 -23.06
C GLY A 184 19.36 4.52 -23.55
N VAL A 185 18.36 4.32 -22.68
CA VAL A 185 16.95 4.58 -23.02
C VAL A 185 16.69 6.08 -22.90
N SER A 186 16.64 6.78 -24.05
CA SER A 186 16.29 8.20 -24.15
C SER A 186 14.78 8.40 -24.25
N LYS A 187 14.26 9.51 -23.71
CA LYS A 187 12.95 10.03 -24.16
C LYS A 187 13.11 10.43 -25.62
N LEU A 188 12.27 9.89 -26.49
CA LEU A 188 12.08 10.38 -27.85
C LEU A 188 10.95 11.42 -27.82
#